data_AF-A0A8H4SQ44-F1
#
_entry.id   AF-A0A8H4SQ44-F1
#
_cell.length_a   1.000
_cell.length_b   1.000
_cell.length_c   1.000
_cell.angle_alpha   90.00
_cell.angle_beta   90.00
_cell.angle_gamma   90.00
#
_symmetry.space_group_name_H-M   'P 1'
#
loop_
_entity.id
_entity.type
_entity.pdbx_description
1 polymer ?
#
loop_
_entity_poly.entity_id
_entity_poly.type
_entity_poly.pdbx_seq_one_letter_code
_entity_poly.pdbx_strand_id
1 'polypeptide(L)'
;MSTSKDTGFSTEMPNKVPDLPPSFQETMASSPPIFKTQFACMTFNMSDRIRLIKFTEEEVSGIKEVVAARWPPGLVSVKPYGESMEFWLRGRPWSHRSGGNDDSRRLMLRILEKLFDMGWVLQGSMEITLKFESKDKLSDYLAYEPS
;
A
#
# COMPACT_ATOMS: atom_id res chain seq x y z
N MET A 1 -10.60 -73.06 -43.33
CA MET A 1 -10.33 -72.15 -42.19
C MET A 1 -10.68 -70.74 -42.63
N SER A 2 -11.54 -70.10 -41.84
CA SER A 2 -11.75 -68.65 -41.64
C SER A 2 -12.17 -67.79 -42.85
N THR A 3 -13.45 -67.43 -43.02
CA THR A 3 -14.35 -66.49 -42.29
C THR A 3 -14.14 -65.01 -42.65
N SER A 4 -15.20 -64.42 -43.23
CA SER A 4 -15.45 -62.98 -43.40
C SER A 4 -15.34 -62.18 -42.09
N LYS A 5 -14.95 -60.92 -42.19
CA LYS A 5 -15.25 -59.89 -41.17
C LYS A 5 -15.60 -58.55 -41.84
N ASP A 6 -16.88 -58.21 -41.75
CA ASP A 6 -17.40 -56.85 -41.66
C ASP A 6 -16.95 -56.19 -40.35
N THR A 7 -17.29 -54.90 -40.21
CA THR A 7 -17.19 -53.97 -39.06
C THR A 7 -15.89 -53.18 -38.99
N GLY A 8 -15.85 -51.86 -38.90
CA GLY A 8 -16.87 -50.81 -38.81
C GLY A 8 -16.12 -49.48 -38.67
N PHE A 9 -16.56 -48.43 -39.35
CA PHE A 9 -15.96 -47.09 -39.24
C PHE A 9 -16.50 -46.43 -37.96
N SER A 10 -15.73 -46.48 -36.87
CA SER A 10 -16.05 -45.77 -35.63
C SER A 10 -15.73 -44.28 -35.81
N THR A 11 -16.78 -43.46 -35.82
CA THR A 11 -16.68 -42.00 -35.80
C THR A 11 -16.34 -41.57 -34.37
N GLU A 12 -15.06 -41.33 -34.09
CA GLU A 12 -14.65 -40.64 -32.85
C GLU A 12 -14.88 -39.13 -33.02
N MET A 13 -16.01 -38.64 -32.51
CA MET A 13 -16.21 -37.21 -32.30
C MET A 13 -15.38 -36.80 -31.07
N PRO A 14 -14.46 -35.82 -31.17
CA PRO A 14 -13.83 -35.27 -29.99
C PRO A 14 -14.90 -34.49 -29.22
N ASN A 15 -15.32 -35.04 -28.08
CA ASN A 15 -16.25 -34.41 -27.17
C ASN A 15 -15.53 -33.24 -26.46
N LYS A 16 -15.37 -32.13 -27.18
CA LYS A 16 -14.91 -30.86 -26.60
C LYS A 16 -16.09 -30.28 -25.84
N VAL A 17 -16.24 -30.69 -24.58
CA VAL A 17 -17.12 -30.01 -23.63
C VAL A 17 -16.69 -28.53 -23.62
N PRO A 18 -17.58 -27.58 -23.97
CA PRO A 18 -17.25 -26.17 -23.84
C PRO A 18 -16.95 -25.90 -22.36
N ASP A 19 -15.88 -25.15 -22.08
CA ASP A 19 -15.55 -24.70 -20.72
C ASP A 19 -16.69 -23.83 -20.19
N LEU A 20 -17.70 -24.48 -19.60
CA LEU A 20 -18.80 -23.81 -18.94
C LEU A 20 -18.22 -23.14 -17.69
N PRO A 21 -18.59 -21.88 -17.42
CA PRO A 21 -18.20 -21.25 -16.18
C PRO A 21 -18.73 -22.10 -15.01
N PRO A 22 -17.92 -22.31 -13.96
CA PRO A 22 -18.30 -23.14 -12.83
C PRO A 22 -19.62 -22.65 -12.23
N SER A 23 -20.43 -23.59 -11.74
CA SER A 23 -21.67 -23.28 -11.06
C SER A 23 -21.44 -22.43 -9.81
N PHE A 24 -22.47 -21.75 -9.32
CA PHE A 24 -22.38 -21.00 -8.06
C PHE A 24 -21.93 -21.88 -6.89
N GLN A 25 -22.40 -23.13 -6.83
CA GLN A 25 -22.01 -24.08 -5.79
C GLN A 25 -20.53 -24.49 -5.89
N GLU A 26 -20.02 -24.73 -7.10
CA GLU A 26 -18.59 -25.03 -7.32
C GLU A 26 -17.71 -23.82 -7.01
N THR A 27 -18.17 -22.61 -7.35
CA THR A 27 -17.46 -21.36 -7.02
C THR A 27 -17.36 -21.17 -5.51
N MET A 28 -18.45 -21.41 -4.77
CA MET A 28 -18.47 -21.29 -3.30
C MET A 28 -17.73 -22.43 -2.59
N ALA A 29 -17.64 -23.62 -3.22
CA ALA A 29 -16.86 -24.75 -2.72
C ALA A 29 -15.36 -24.64 -3.06
N SER A 30 -14.99 -23.79 -4.04
CA SER A 30 -13.60 -23.53 -4.35
C SER A 30 -12.93 -22.74 -3.22
N SER A 31 -11.68 -23.07 -2.93
CA SER A 31 -10.90 -22.25 -1.98
C SER A 31 -10.76 -20.85 -2.58
N PRO A 32 -10.99 -19.77 -1.79
CA PRO A 32 -10.83 -18.41 -2.29
C PRO A 32 -9.43 -18.25 -2.90
N PRO A 33 -9.28 -17.43 -3.96
CA PRO A 33 -7.98 -17.18 -4.57
C PRO A 33 -6.96 -16.83 -3.47
N ILE A 34 -5.81 -17.51 -3.49
CA ILE A 34 -4.75 -17.35 -2.47
C ILE A 34 -4.20 -15.91 -2.43
N PHE A 35 -4.43 -15.13 -3.49
CA PHE A 35 -3.99 -13.74 -3.61
C PHE A 35 -4.75 -12.82 -2.64
N LYS A 36 -4.22 -12.69 -1.41
CA LYS A 36 -4.60 -11.64 -0.47
C LYS A 36 -3.79 -10.38 -0.76
N THR A 37 -4.36 -9.44 -1.51
CA THR A 37 -3.73 -8.12 -1.70
C THR A 37 -3.57 -7.42 -0.35
N GLN A 38 -2.34 -7.07 -0.01
CA GLN A 38 -2.03 -6.27 1.17
C GLN A 38 -2.04 -4.79 0.78
N PHE A 39 -2.58 -3.96 1.67
CA PHE A 39 -2.57 -2.51 1.53
C PHE A 39 -1.87 -1.90 2.73
N ALA A 40 -0.88 -1.05 2.46
CA ALA A 40 -0.28 -0.15 3.42
C ALA A 40 -0.54 1.29 2.99
N CYS A 41 -0.48 2.22 3.95
CA CYS A 41 -0.77 3.63 3.69
C CYS A 41 0.30 4.50 4.33
N MET A 42 0.87 5.40 3.53
CA MET A 42 1.78 6.45 3.99
C MET A 42 1.08 7.79 3.89
N THR A 43 1.03 8.54 4.97
CA THR A 43 0.42 9.88 5.00
C THR A 43 1.41 10.94 5.46
N PHE A 44 1.23 12.16 4.96
CA PHE A 44 1.96 13.34 5.39
C PHE A 44 1.05 14.17 6.30
N ASN A 45 1.47 14.39 7.54
CA ASN A 45 0.63 14.99 8.57
C ASN A 45 1.27 16.29 9.08
N MET A 46 0.41 17.25 9.45
CA MET A 46 0.82 18.57 9.93
C MET A 46 1.83 19.22 8.96
N SER A 47 2.98 19.67 9.46
CA SER A 47 4.05 20.27 8.65
C SER A 47 5.28 19.37 8.48
N ASP A 48 5.39 18.31 9.27
CA ASP A 48 6.67 17.66 9.59
C ASP A 48 6.51 16.23 10.15
N ARG A 49 5.38 15.56 9.87
CA ARG A 49 5.15 14.15 10.22
C ARG A 49 4.95 13.29 8.98
N ILE A 50 5.50 12.08 9.00
CA ILE A 50 5.10 10.98 8.12
C ILE A 50 4.50 9.89 8.99
N ARG A 51 3.38 9.32 8.58
CA ARG A 51 2.76 8.19 9.27
C ARG A 51 2.69 6.99 8.36
N LEU A 52 3.09 5.84 8.90
CA LEU A 52 3.18 4.56 8.20
C LEU A 52 2.18 3.59 8.84
N ILE A 53 1.11 3.27 8.12
CA ILE A 53 0.01 2.43 8.57
C ILE A 53 0.11 1.08 7.87
N LYS A 54 0.08 -0.02 8.65
CA LYS A 54 0.22 -1.41 8.16
C LYS A 54 1.54 -1.72 7.44
N PHE A 55 2.62 -1.04 7.83
CA PHE A 55 3.97 -1.43 7.45
C PHE A 55 4.59 -2.33 8.54
N THR A 56 5.37 -3.31 8.11
CA THR A 56 6.20 -4.17 8.96
C THR A 56 7.40 -3.40 9.52
N GLU A 57 8.04 -3.96 10.55
CA GLU A 57 9.23 -3.32 11.16
C GLU A 57 10.40 -3.18 10.18
N GLU A 58 10.58 -4.14 9.27
CA GLU A 58 11.61 -4.10 8.24
C GLU A 58 11.38 -2.95 7.26
N GLU A 59 10.14 -2.78 6.79
CA GLU A 59 9.76 -1.69 5.88
C GLU A 59 9.92 -0.33 6.57
N VAL A 60 9.47 -0.22 7.82
CA VAL A 60 9.68 0.97 8.65
C VAL A 60 11.17 1.30 8.79
N SER A 61 12.01 0.30 9.06
CA SER A 61 13.46 0.49 9.16
C SER A 61 14.06 0.98 7.84
N GLY A 62 13.69 0.36 6.72
CA GLY A 62 14.17 0.77 5.40
C GLY A 62 13.74 2.19 5.02
N ILE A 63 12.52 2.61 5.37
CA ILE A 63 12.07 3.99 5.16
C ILE A 63 12.84 4.96 6.08
N LYS A 64 13.14 4.56 7.32
CA LYS A 64 13.93 5.36 8.27
C LYS A 64 15.34 5.63 7.75
N GLU A 65 15.99 4.65 7.14
CA GLU A 65 17.29 4.81 6.48
C GLU A 65 17.23 5.84 5.35
N VAL A 66 16.20 5.77 4.50
CA VAL A 66 15.99 6.74 3.42
C VAL A 66 15.82 8.15 3.98
N VAL A 67 14.98 8.32 5.01
CA VAL A 67 14.76 9.62 5.64
C VAL A 67 16.06 10.17 6.23
N ALA A 68 16.83 9.34 6.94
CA ALA A 68 18.12 9.74 7.50
C ALA A 68 19.13 10.16 6.42
N ALA A 69 19.15 9.48 5.28
CA ALA A 69 20.08 9.76 4.18
C ALA A 69 19.66 10.93 3.27
N ARG A 70 18.35 11.20 3.16
CA ARG A 70 17.79 12.10 2.13
C ARG A 70 17.10 13.34 2.68
N TRP A 71 16.92 13.43 3.99
CA TRP A 71 16.39 14.64 4.63
C TRP A 71 17.50 15.33 5.44
N PRO A 72 18.20 16.33 4.87
CA PRO A 72 19.35 16.97 5.52
C PRO A 72 19.08 17.53 6.92
N PRO A 73 17.91 18.12 7.23
CA PRO A 73 17.60 18.55 8.60
C PRO A 73 17.59 17.41 9.62
N GLY A 74 17.35 16.17 9.17
CA GLY A 74 17.34 14.97 9.97
C GLY A 74 16.01 14.66 10.64
N LEU A 75 16.01 13.57 11.41
CA LEU A 75 14.87 13.06 12.14
C LEU A 75 14.92 13.53 13.60
N VAL A 76 13.78 13.92 14.16
CA VAL A 76 13.60 14.20 15.59
C VAL A 76 13.31 12.91 16.34
N SER A 77 12.34 12.12 15.89
CA SER A 77 12.01 10.82 16.51
C SER A 77 11.24 9.90 15.56
N VAL A 78 11.26 8.60 15.86
CA VAL A 78 10.34 7.59 15.32
C VAL A 78 9.65 6.96 16.52
N LYS A 79 8.32 6.96 16.54
CA LYS A 79 7.54 6.38 17.65
C LYS A 79 6.22 5.77 17.18
N PRO A 80 5.70 4.75 17.87
CA PRO A 80 4.34 4.28 17.64
C PRO A 80 3.32 5.41 17.84
N TYR A 81 2.27 5.42 17.02
CA TYR A 81 1.12 6.29 17.12
C TYR A 81 -0.14 5.47 16.75
N GLY A 82 -0.91 5.05 17.74
CA GLY A 82 -1.99 4.08 17.52
C GLY A 82 -1.47 2.81 16.83
N GLU A 83 -2.13 2.38 15.75
CA GLU A 83 -1.73 1.23 14.92
C GLU A 83 -0.73 1.58 13.81
N SER A 84 0.01 2.67 13.97
CA SER A 84 0.92 3.19 12.95
C SER A 84 2.27 3.58 13.54
N MET A 85 3.29 3.68 12.68
CA MET A 85 4.57 4.27 13.05
C MET A 85 4.63 5.72 12.57
N GLU A 86 4.98 6.65 13.45
CA GLU A 86 5.08 8.07 13.13
C GLU A 86 6.52 8.55 13.18
N PHE A 87 6.94 9.22 12.10
CA PHE A 87 8.24 9.83 11.96
C PHE A 87 8.08 11.33 12.14
N TRP A 88 8.81 11.89 13.09
CA TRP A 88 8.94 13.32 13.27
C TRP A 88 10.20 13.81 12.59
N LEU A 89 10.06 14.59 11.52
CA LEU A 89 11.17 15.21 10.80
C LEU A 89 11.52 16.57 11.40
N ARG A 90 12.81 16.92 11.41
CA ARG A 90 13.23 18.27 11.77
C ARG A 90 12.85 19.23 10.63
N GLY A 91 12.43 20.44 10.98
CA GLY A 91 11.99 21.44 10.01
C GLY A 91 10.52 21.30 9.65
N ARG A 92 10.15 21.70 8.42
CA ARG A 92 8.76 21.71 7.95
C ARG A 92 8.65 21.31 6.48
N PRO A 93 8.91 20.03 6.14
CA PRO A 93 8.87 19.53 4.75
C PRO A 93 7.52 19.73 4.05
N TRP A 94 6.41 19.63 4.78
CA TRP A 94 5.05 19.64 4.20
C TRP A 94 4.36 20.99 4.29
N SER A 95 5.04 22.02 4.82
CA SER A 95 4.47 23.36 4.84
C SER A 95 4.32 23.92 3.44
N HIS A 96 3.18 24.57 3.18
CA HIS A 96 2.94 25.31 1.96
C HIS A 96 4.00 26.42 1.80
N ARG A 97 4.67 26.45 0.65
CA ARG A 97 5.64 27.47 0.25
C ARG A 97 5.36 27.84 -1.21
N SER A 98 5.52 29.11 -1.57
CA SER A 98 5.51 29.52 -2.97
C SER A 98 6.63 28.79 -3.72
N GLY A 99 6.28 27.99 -4.74
CA GLY A 99 7.23 27.12 -5.45
C GLY A 99 7.40 25.71 -4.85
N GLY A 100 6.87 25.47 -3.65
CA GLY A 100 6.99 24.20 -2.92
C GLY A 100 8.39 23.97 -2.33
N ASN A 101 8.69 22.72 -2.00
CA ASN A 101 9.98 22.31 -1.44
C ASN A 101 10.53 21.12 -2.23
N ASP A 102 11.58 21.35 -3.02
CA ASP A 102 12.17 20.33 -3.86
C ASP A 102 12.80 19.19 -3.06
N ASP A 103 13.35 19.48 -1.88
CA ASP A 103 13.91 18.45 -1.01
C ASP A 103 12.81 17.55 -0.45
N SER A 104 11.62 18.11 -0.14
CA SER A 104 10.46 17.32 0.25
C SER A 104 9.98 16.40 -0.88
N ARG A 105 9.94 16.91 -2.12
CA ARG A 105 9.57 16.11 -3.30
C ARG A 105 10.59 14.99 -3.53
N ARG A 106 11.88 15.29 -3.45
CA ARG A 106 12.96 14.29 -3.56
C ARG A 106 12.86 13.25 -2.46
N LEU A 107 12.62 13.66 -1.21
CA LEU A 107 12.45 12.74 -0.10
C LEU A 107 11.29 11.76 -0.38
N MET A 108 10.13 12.27 -0.78
CA MET A 108 8.98 11.44 -1.13
C MET A 108 9.32 10.45 -2.24
N LEU A 109 9.95 10.91 -3.33
CA LEU A 109 10.37 10.03 -4.43
C LEU A 109 11.30 8.91 -3.96
N ARG A 110 12.27 9.21 -3.09
CA ARG A 110 13.20 8.21 -2.57
C ARG A 110 12.53 7.20 -1.64
N ILE A 111 11.52 7.62 -0.88
CA ILE A 111 10.73 6.69 -0.07
C ILE A 111 9.92 5.75 -0.98
N LEU A 112 9.30 6.30 -2.04
CA LEU A 112 8.55 5.49 -3.01
C LEU A 112 9.46 4.53 -3.79
N GLU A 113 10.67 4.95 -4.17
CA GLU A 113 11.69 4.09 -4.78
C GLU A 113 12.05 2.92 -3.85
N LYS A 114 12.31 3.20 -2.56
CA LYS A 114 12.61 2.16 -1.58
C LYS A 114 11.44 1.18 -1.38
N LEU A 115 10.21 1.68 -1.36
CA LEU A 115 9.02 0.84 -1.28
C LEU A 115 8.85 -0.03 -2.52
N PHE A 116 9.14 0.52 -3.70
CA PHE A 116 9.13 -0.24 -4.95
C PHE A 116 10.17 -1.36 -4.94
N ASP A 117 11.39 -1.09 -4.45
CA ASP A 117 12.44 -2.10 -4.28
C ASP A 117 12.03 -3.22 -3.30
N MET A 118 11.15 -2.92 -2.34
CA MET A 118 10.55 -3.88 -1.41
C MET A 118 9.34 -4.63 -2.00
N GLY A 119 8.97 -4.36 -3.26
CA GLY A 119 7.86 -5.02 -3.96
C GLY A 119 6.50 -4.33 -3.83
N TRP A 120 6.44 -3.12 -3.26
CA TRP A 120 5.19 -2.35 -3.21
C TRP A 120 4.89 -1.66 -4.54
N VAL A 121 3.62 -1.64 -4.90
CA VAL A 121 3.11 -0.89 -6.05
C VAL A 121 2.21 0.23 -5.56
N LEU A 122 2.48 1.46 -6.01
CA LEU A 122 1.66 2.62 -5.69
C LEU A 122 0.28 2.49 -6.32
N GLN A 123 -0.75 2.32 -5.50
CA GLN A 123 -2.14 2.19 -5.95
C GLN A 123 -2.83 3.54 -6.18
N GLY A 124 -2.45 4.57 -5.42
CA GLY A 124 -3.03 5.91 -5.55
C GLY A 124 -2.46 6.89 -4.54
N SER A 125 -2.74 8.17 -4.75
CA SER A 125 -2.40 9.24 -3.82
C SER A 125 -3.67 9.99 -3.40
N MET A 126 -3.84 10.21 -2.10
CA MET A 126 -4.96 10.97 -1.55
C MET A 126 -4.43 12.22 -0.86
N GLU A 127 -4.95 13.39 -1.23
CA GLU A 127 -4.71 14.64 -0.50
C GLU A 127 -5.95 14.94 0.35
N ILE A 128 -5.77 14.98 1.67
CA ILE A 128 -6.83 15.40 2.60
C ILE A 128 -6.62 16.88 2.91
N THR A 129 -7.17 17.76 2.07
CA THR A 129 -7.13 19.21 2.33
C THR A 129 -8.24 19.58 3.30
N LEU A 130 -7.91 19.81 4.57
CA LEU A 130 -8.82 20.48 5.50
C LEU A 130 -8.79 21.98 5.21
N LYS A 131 -9.91 22.55 4.73
CA LYS A 131 -10.07 24.01 4.65
C LYS A 131 -10.12 24.57 6.08
N PHE A 132 -9.09 25.30 6.47
CA PHE A 132 -9.02 26.00 7.74
C PHE A 132 -9.82 27.30 7.68
N GLU A 133 -11.13 27.23 7.89
CA GLU A 133 -11.86 28.37 8.45
C GLU A 133 -12.83 27.84 9.50
N SER A 134 -12.38 27.73 10.76
CA SER A 134 -13.20 27.90 11.97
C SER A 134 -12.33 27.90 13.23
N LYS A 135 -12.77 28.69 14.21
CA LYS A 135 -12.08 29.11 15.43
C LYS A 135 -11.87 28.02 16.50
N ASP A 136 -12.14 26.76 16.20
CA ASP A 136 -12.28 25.70 17.22
C ASP A 136 -11.01 24.85 17.37
N LYS A 137 -9.88 25.51 17.65
CA LYS A 137 -8.59 24.84 17.91
C LYS A 137 -8.23 24.73 19.40
N LEU A 138 -9.19 24.90 20.30
CA LEU A 138 -8.92 24.81 21.75
C LEU A 138 -9.10 23.39 22.31
N SER A 139 -9.73 22.46 21.58
CA SER A 139 -9.99 21.10 22.08
C SER A 139 -8.80 20.15 21.94
N ASP A 140 -8.02 20.24 20.85
CA ASP A 140 -6.98 19.24 20.56
C ASP A 140 -5.71 19.41 21.42
N TYR A 141 -5.49 20.60 21.98
CA TYR A 141 -4.34 20.84 22.88
C TYR A 141 -4.53 20.27 24.28
N LEU A 142 -5.76 19.89 24.68
CA LEU A 142 -6.04 19.34 26.01
C LEU A 142 -5.92 17.81 26.09
N ALA A 143 -5.67 17.13 24.96
CA ALA A 143 -5.50 15.66 24.93
C ALA A 143 -4.04 15.20 25.10
N TYR A 144 -3.09 16.11 25.35
CA TYR A 144 -1.67 15.80 25.50
C TYR A 144 -1.19 16.07 26.92
N GLU A 145 -1.53 15.17 27.85
CA GLU A 145 -0.86 15.07 29.16
C GLU A 145 0.19 13.95 29.07
N PRO A 146 1.49 14.27 29.15
CA PRO A 146 2.53 13.25 29.17
C PRO A 146 2.65 12.63 30.57
N SER A 147 2.52 11.30 30.64
CA SER A 147 2.91 10.47 31.79
C SER A 147 4.42 10.32 31.91
#